data_AF-A0A832CJU2-F1
#
_entry.id   AF-A0A832CJU2-F1
#
_cell.length_a   1.000
_cell.length_b   1.000
_cell.length_c   1.000
_cell.angle_alpha   90.00
_cell.angle_beta   90.00
_cell.angle_gamma   90.00
#
_symmetry.space_group_name_H-M   'P 1'
#
loop_
_entity.id
_entity.type
_entity.pdbx_description
1 polymer ?
#
loop_
_entity_poly.entity_id
_entity_poly.type
_entity_poly.pdbx_seq_one_letter_code
_entity_poly.pdbx_strand_id
1 'polypeptide(L)'
;MDLTLVLWSFTLRLGQGLLEASSTLLAGLIVAGVLRRMVGPRGTRKLFGRGPMGLLRGWLAGMLLPVCSLGVIPVAREMKRAGVPGGTVLSFLLAAPLLNPISFLYGLTLAEPFVICCFAVASLFLSTVAGAIWDRIFARGDSLAEAEAAAKTADEPLPAEGPRRLLAVLITAARQMMGTNLCYYLLGLIGSAMLAAVIPFGSLQRTMKHSDPISPLLMTAVAIPVYSSPLPGMVKIGLMFEHGNSIGAAFVLFGLGIGTNLGLLAWLTVMYRPVRTLAWLSVWIAMILGLAHLAEPALYDTRKVESDHTHAFDDYSSPFRGRHSDLPLLVRQKLAERFQPLEQASVSTLAALVILGSLVRPRHREDAIERWLTTRPPASTTAVPWWNRTIPGPVLGAIVIAGLVVFSVIGAYVYYPPPEQVFAHLSQVRANAVVAVRLGSRDEAIRDLELMDLLTRKLQVGVYIRTGGLPAEARKAADDLREAIEDLRDLLLAGKLDQGKERLKVIEDQYQACRRAYCP
;
A
#
# COMPACT_ATOMS: atom_id res chain seq x y z
N MET A 1 11.48 7.79 -29.69
CA MET A 1 11.83 7.45 -28.29
C MET A 1 13.30 7.10 -28.25
N ASP A 2 14.08 7.76 -27.39
CA ASP A 2 15.47 7.36 -27.13
C ASP A 2 15.46 6.06 -26.32
N LEU A 3 15.88 4.95 -26.91
CA LEU A 3 15.83 3.62 -26.30
C LEU A 3 16.61 3.57 -24.97
N THR A 4 17.68 4.37 -24.88
CA THR A 4 18.51 4.49 -23.68
C THR A 4 17.71 5.10 -22.53
N LEU A 5 16.95 6.15 -22.81
CA LEU A 5 16.10 6.81 -21.81
C LEU A 5 14.98 5.89 -21.33
N VAL A 6 14.39 5.12 -22.23
CA VAL A 6 13.36 4.11 -21.89
C VAL A 6 13.94 3.03 -20.99
N LEU A 7 15.12 2.49 -21.32
CA LEU A 7 15.79 1.44 -20.54
C LEU A 7 16.14 1.91 -19.11
N TRP A 8 16.68 3.12 -18.97
CA TRP A 8 17.02 3.67 -17.65
C TRP A 8 15.77 4.08 -16.86
N SER A 9 14.72 4.56 -17.53
CA SER A 9 13.41 4.81 -16.90
C SER A 9 12.84 3.51 -16.34
N PHE A 10 12.85 2.44 -17.15
CA PHE A 10 12.41 1.12 -16.74
C PHE A 10 13.20 0.61 -15.53
N THR A 11 14.53 0.68 -15.58
CA THR A 11 15.41 0.23 -14.49
C THR A 11 15.13 0.98 -13.19
N LEU A 12 15.01 2.30 -13.25
CA LEU A 12 14.69 3.12 -12.08
C LEU A 12 13.32 2.78 -11.49
N ARG A 13 12.29 2.70 -12.32
CA ARG A 13 10.90 2.42 -11.88
C ARG A 13 10.76 1.00 -11.34
N LEU A 14 11.42 0.02 -11.95
CA LEU A 14 11.48 -1.35 -11.45
C LEU A 14 12.16 -1.41 -10.07
N GLY A 15 13.29 -0.71 -9.92
CA GLY A 15 14.01 -0.61 -8.65
C GLY A 15 13.17 0.03 -7.54
N GLN A 16 12.51 1.16 -7.85
CA GLN A 16 11.59 1.82 -6.91
C GLN A 16 10.44 0.90 -6.50
N GLY A 17 9.79 0.24 -7.46
CA GLY A 17 8.71 -0.71 -7.17
C GLY A 17 9.15 -1.89 -6.30
N LEU A 18 10.37 -2.41 -6.48
CA LEU A 18 10.95 -3.46 -5.63
C LEU A 18 11.18 -2.98 -4.20
N LEU A 19 11.73 -1.77 -4.02
CA LEU A 19 11.95 -1.18 -2.69
C LEU A 19 10.61 -0.96 -1.97
N GLU A 20 9.63 -0.37 -2.64
CA GLU A 20 8.29 -0.12 -2.09
C GLU A 20 7.54 -1.41 -1.73
N ALA A 21 7.65 -2.44 -2.58
CA ALA A 21 6.98 -3.72 -2.32
C ALA A 21 7.67 -4.55 -1.24
N SER A 22 8.95 -4.29 -0.91
CA SER A 22 9.77 -5.20 -0.09
C SER A 22 9.16 -5.53 1.29
N SER A 23 8.76 -4.52 2.05
CA SER A 23 8.22 -4.68 3.41
C SER A 23 6.86 -5.41 3.41
N THR A 24 5.99 -5.04 2.48
CA THR A 24 4.65 -5.62 2.33
C THR A 24 4.67 -7.03 1.76
N LEU A 25 5.61 -7.33 0.86
CA LEU A 25 5.88 -8.69 0.38
C LEU A 25 6.36 -9.59 1.51
N LEU A 26 7.29 -9.10 2.34
CA LEU A 26 7.78 -9.83 3.50
C LEU A 26 6.63 -10.14 4.46
N ALA A 27 5.79 -9.14 4.79
CA ALA A 27 4.61 -9.33 5.62
C ALA A 27 3.68 -10.42 5.06
N GLY A 28 3.38 -10.37 3.76
CA GLY A 28 2.56 -11.36 3.07
C GLY A 28 3.11 -12.79 3.14
N LEU A 29 4.41 -12.97 2.91
CA LEU A 29 5.08 -14.27 2.98
C LEU A 29 5.07 -14.85 4.40
N ILE A 30 5.29 -14.01 5.42
CA ILE A 30 5.23 -14.42 6.82
C ILE A 30 3.81 -14.80 7.21
N VAL A 31 2.80 -13.99 6.87
CA VAL A 31 1.39 -14.29 7.14
C VAL A 31 0.97 -15.61 6.47
N ALA A 32 1.37 -15.83 5.22
CA ALA A 32 1.10 -17.09 4.52
C ALA A 32 1.79 -18.29 5.22
N GLY A 33 3.03 -18.12 5.69
CA GLY A 33 3.73 -19.11 6.49
C GLY A 33 3.02 -19.41 7.82
N VAL A 34 2.52 -18.38 8.51
CA VAL A 34 1.73 -18.50 9.75
C VAL A 34 0.42 -19.25 9.48
N LEU A 35 -0.32 -18.89 8.43
CA LEU A 35 -1.54 -19.61 8.04
C LEU A 35 -1.26 -21.09 7.78
N ARG A 36 -0.15 -21.40 7.11
CA ARG A 36 0.20 -22.78 6.77
C ARG A 36 0.72 -23.60 7.96
N ARG A 37 1.57 -23.02 8.81
CA ARG A 37 2.33 -23.76 9.85
C ARG A 37 1.81 -23.57 11.27
N MET A 38 1.10 -22.48 11.53
CA MET A 38 0.55 -22.17 12.85
C MET A 38 -0.96 -22.36 12.91
N VAL A 39 -1.69 -21.90 11.90
CA VAL A 39 -3.16 -22.04 11.88
C VAL A 39 -3.59 -23.38 11.28
N GLY A 40 -2.94 -23.78 10.19
CA GLY A 40 -3.24 -24.99 9.44
C GLY A 40 -4.50 -24.90 8.58
N PRO A 41 -4.73 -25.85 7.67
CA PRO A 41 -5.85 -25.81 6.72
C PRO A 41 -7.23 -25.73 7.40
N ARG A 42 -7.46 -26.56 8.43
CA ARG A 42 -8.72 -26.59 9.21
C ARG A 42 -8.96 -25.26 9.95
N GLY A 43 -7.91 -24.72 10.58
CA GLY A 43 -7.99 -23.45 11.29
C GLY A 43 -8.28 -22.29 10.34
N THR A 44 -7.63 -22.27 9.17
CA THR A 44 -7.83 -21.23 8.14
C THR A 44 -9.27 -21.25 7.63
N ARG A 45 -9.84 -22.42 7.34
CA ARG A 45 -11.27 -22.53 6.96
C ARG A 45 -12.20 -22.02 8.06
N LYS A 46 -11.91 -22.33 9.32
CA LYS A 46 -12.73 -21.87 10.46
C LYS A 46 -12.63 -20.35 10.67
N LEU A 47 -11.43 -19.79 10.51
CA LEU A 47 -11.16 -18.36 10.65
C LEU A 47 -11.95 -17.55 9.63
N PHE A 48 -11.82 -17.89 8.34
CA PHE A 48 -12.48 -17.16 7.28
C PHE A 48 -13.96 -17.53 7.12
N GLY A 49 -14.36 -18.77 7.38
CA GLY A 49 -15.75 -19.20 7.26
C GLY A 49 -16.25 -19.26 5.81
N ARG A 50 -17.58 -19.20 5.63
CA ARG A 50 -18.26 -19.31 4.33
C ARG A 50 -19.47 -18.38 4.26
N GLY A 51 -19.97 -18.12 3.06
CA GLY A 51 -21.15 -17.28 2.83
C GLY A 51 -20.92 -15.80 3.21
N PRO A 52 -21.99 -15.04 3.50
CA PRO A 52 -21.90 -13.59 3.77
C PRO A 52 -20.98 -13.24 4.94
N MET A 53 -21.03 -14.03 6.02
CA MET A 53 -20.12 -13.85 7.16
C MET A 53 -18.66 -14.12 6.76
N GLY A 54 -18.42 -15.00 5.80
CA GLY A 54 -17.10 -15.22 5.24
C GLY A 54 -16.56 -14.03 4.47
N LEU A 55 -17.39 -13.39 3.65
CA LEU A 55 -17.03 -12.16 2.94
C LEU A 55 -16.64 -11.04 3.94
N LEU A 56 -17.45 -10.83 4.98
CA LEU A 56 -17.16 -9.84 6.01
C LEU A 56 -15.87 -10.14 6.77
N ARG A 57 -15.66 -11.40 7.18
CA ARG A 57 -14.41 -11.82 7.85
C ARG A 57 -13.20 -11.69 6.93
N GLY A 58 -13.36 -11.98 5.64
CA GLY A 58 -12.34 -11.77 4.62
C GLY A 58 -11.96 -10.30 4.50
N TRP A 59 -12.95 -9.41 4.41
CA TRP A 59 -12.69 -7.96 4.39
C TRP A 59 -12.01 -7.48 5.67
N LEU A 60 -12.52 -7.85 6.86
CA LEU A 60 -11.92 -7.46 8.15
C LEU A 60 -10.47 -7.94 8.28
N ALA A 61 -10.20 -9.19 7.91
CA ALA A 61 -8.85 -9.75 7.94
C ALA A 61 -7.93 -9.04 6.94
N GLY A 62 -8.42 -8.71 5.75
CA GLY A 62 -7.66 -7.96 4.76
C GLY A 62 -7.32 -6.56 5.27
N MET A 63 -8.33 -5.86 5.78
CA MET A 63 -8.21 -4.51 6.31
C MET A 63 -7.15 -4.38 7.42
N LEU A 64 -7.01 -5.42 8.24
CA LEU A 64 -6.06 -5.43 9.35
C LEU A 64 -4.62 -5.71 8.90
N LEU A 65 -4.40 -6.32 7.74
CA LEU A 65 -3.05 -6.73 7.34
C LEU A 65 -2.30 -5.61 6.59
N PRO A 66 -1.04 -5.32 6.95
CA PRO A 66 -0.20 -4.35 6.25
C PRO A 66 0.42 -4.98 4.99
N VAL A 67 -0.42 -5.42 4.05
CA VAL A 67 0.01 -6.05 2.79
C VAL A 67 -0.49 -5.24 1.59
N CYS A 68 0.27 -5.29 0.50
CA CYS A 68 -0.10 -4.68 -0.78
C CYS A 68 -0.70 -5.72 -1.72
N SER A 69 -1.08 -5.29 -2.93
CA SER A 69 -1.66 -6.17 -3.96
C SER A 69 -0.69 -7.24 -4.46
N LEU A 70 0.63 -7.11 -4.23
CA LEU A 70 1.61 -8.18 -4.44
C LEU A 70 1.76 -9.09 -3.20
N GLY A 71 1.87 -8.49 -2.01
CA GLY A 71 2.03 -9.21 -0.74
C GLY A 71 0.82 -10.07 -0.37
N VAL A 72 -0.36 -9.76 -0.89
CA VAL A 72 -1.58 -10.53 -0.63
C VAL A 72 -1.63 -11.87 -1.39
N ILE A 73 -0.92 -12.00 -2.51
CA ILE A 73 -0.89 -13.21 -3.36
C ILE A 73 -0.53 -14.49 -2.56
N PRO A 74 0.59 -14.55 -1.80
CA PRO A 74 0.94 -15.74 -1.04
C PRO A 74 -0.13 -16.11 0.00
N VAL A 75 -0.74 -15.12 0.65
CA VAL A 75 -1.79 -15.32 1.64
C VAL A 75 -3.05 -15.90 0.98
N ALA A 76 -3.49 -15.30 -0.13
CA ALA A 76 -4.65 -15.75 -0.90
C ALA A 76 -4.46 -17.16 -1.46
N ARG A 77 -3.23 -17.52 -1.87
CA ARG A 77 -2.88 -18.89 -2.27
C ARG A 77 -3.03 -19.89 -1.14
N GLU A 78 -2.57 -19.55 0.06
CA GLU A 78 -2.72 -20.43 1.22
C GLU A 78 -4.18 -20.54 1.67
N MET A 79 -4.98 -19.46 1.57
CA MET A 79 -6.43 -19.53 1.78
C MET A 79 -7.10 -20.47 0.77
N LYS A 80 -6.78 -20.36 -0.52
CA LYS A 80 -7.36 -21.23 -1.55
C LYS A 80 -6.91 -22.69 -1.37
N ARG A 81 -5.63 -22.92 -1.07
CA ARG A 81 -5.10 -24.26 -0.73
C ARG A 81 -5.82 -24.87 0.48
N ALA A 82 -6.15 -24.05 1.48
CA ALA A 82 -6.91 -24.50 2.64
C ALA A 82 -8.39 -24.78 2.31
N GLY A 83 -8.91 -24.47 1.12
CA GLY A 83 -10.31 -24.68 0.76
C GLY A 83 -11.26 -23.58 1.25
N VAL A 84 -10.76 -22.36 1.45
CA VAL A 84 -11.59 -21.18 1.71
C VAL A 84 -12.39 -20.81 0.44
N PRO A 85 -13.67 -20.39 0.56
CA PRO A 85 -14.49 -20.02 -0.59
C PRO A 85 -13.88 -18.95 -1.49
N GLY A 86 -14.03 -19.12 -2.81
CA GLY A 86 -13.52 -18.19 -3.82
C GLY A 86 -13.89 -16.72 -3.55
N GLY A 87 -15.15 -16.42 -3.27
CA GLY A 87 -15.61 -15.06 -2.96
C GLY A 87 -15.03 -14.51 -1.66
N THR A 88 -14.82 -15.35 -0.66
CA THR A 88 -14.14 -14.94 0.59
C THR A 88 -12.67 -14.64 0.36
N VAL A 89 -11.98 -15.44 -0.47
CA VAL A 89 -10.61 -15.16 -0.90
C VAL A 89 -10.54 -13.83 -1.65
N LEU A 90 -11.46 -13.56 -2.57
CA LEU A 90 -11.50 -12.30 -3.33
C LEU A 90 -11.83 -11.09 -2.46
N SER A 91 -12.76 -11.22 -1.51
CA SER A 91 -13.08 -10.13 -0.58
C SER A 91 -11.86 -9.77 0.27
N PHE A 92 -11.13 -10.77 0.77
CA PHE A 92 -9.85 -10.54 1.47
C PHE A 92 -8.79 -9.91 0.57
N LEU A 93 -8.62 -10.47 -0.63
CA LEU A 93 -7.62 -10.07 -1.61
C LEU A 93 -7.75 -8.61 -2.02
N LEU A 94 -8.98 -8.14 -2.23
CA LEU A 94 -9.29 -6.76 -2.59
C LEU A 94 -9.22 -5.82 -1.38
N ALA A 95 -9.72 -6.25 -0.22
CA ALA A 95 -9.73 -5.40 0.97
C ALA A 95 -8.34 -5.02 1.46
N ALA A 96 -7.39 -5.97 1.42
CA ALA A 96 -6.06 -5.79 2.01
C ALA A 96 -5.25 -4.61 1.44
N PRO A 97 -5.08 -4.47 0.11
CA PRO A 97 -4.40 -3.31 -0.45
C PRO A 97 -5.24 -2.03 -0.40
N LEU A 98 -6.57 -2.13 -0.51
CA LEU A 98 -7.46 -0.96 -0.55
C LEU A 98 -7.53 -0.25 0.80
N LEU A 99 -7.46 -0.99 1.91
CA LEU A 99 -7.64 -0.39 3.21
C LEU A 99 -6.80 -1.04 4.30
N ASN A 100 -5.52 -0.73 4.33
CA ASN A 100 -4.69 -1.07 5.49
C ASN A 100 -4.60 0.11 6.48
N PRO A 101 -4.18 -0.13 7.74
CA PRO A 101 -4.13 0.92 8.74
C PRO A 101 -3.20 2.07 8.35
N ILE A 102 -2.05 1.78 7.72
CA ILE A 102 -1.06 2.79 7.34
C ILE A 102 -1.62 3.75 6.28
N SER A 103 -2.28 3.21 5.26
CA SER A 103 -2.95 3.96 4.19
C SER A 103 -4.13 4.76 4.72
N PHE A 104 -4.90 4.21 5.66
CA PHE A 104 -5.99 4.93 6.31
C PHE A 104 -5.45 6.13 7.10
N LEU A 105 -4.43 5.90 7.94
CA LEU A 105 -3.74 6.95 8.68
C LEU A 105 -3.26 8.03 7.73
N TYR A 106 -2.51 7.66 6.68
CA TYR A 106 -1.94 8.62 5.75
C TYR A 106 -3.00 9.33 4.88
N GLY A 107 -4.11 8.65 4.58
CA GLY A 107 -5.27 9.28 3.97
C GLY A 107 -5.79 10.44 4.81
N LEU A 108 -5.87 10.28 6.14
CA LEU A 108 -6.33 11.35 7.04
C LEU A 108 -5.46 12.61 6.98
N THR A 109 -4.16 12.51 6.64
CA THR A 109 -3.29 13.69 6.44
C THR A 109 -3.55 14.46 5.18
N LEU A 110 -4.14 13.81 4.18
CA LEU A 110 -4.20 14.36 2.83
C LEU A 110 -5.60 14.76 2.43
N ALA A 111 -6.62 14.12 3.00
CA ALA A 111 -8.01 14.37 2.69
C ALA A 111 -8.81 14.56 3.97
N GLU A 112 -9.97 15.21 3.84
CA GLU A 112 -10.88 15.37 4.96
C GLU A 112 -11.31 13.99 5.53
N PRO A 113 -11.48 13.84 6.85
CA PRO A 113 -11.87 12.57 7.47
C PRO A 113 -13.13 11.97 6.86
N PHE A 114 -14.09 12.80 6.44
CA PHE A 114 -15.31 12.36 5.74
C PHE A 114 -14.98 11.61 4.44
N VAL A 115 -14.10 12.17 3.61
CA VAL A 115 -13.67 11.57 2.34
C VAL A 115 -13.00 10.22 2.59
N ILE A 116 -12.10 10.14 3.57
CA ILE A 116 -11.41 8.87 3.90
C ILE A 116 -12.39 7.80 4.41
N CYS A 117 -13.39 8.19 5.21
CA CYS A 117 -14.47 7.29 5.60
C CYS A 117 -15.28 6.80 4.38
N CYS A 118 -15.53 7.66 3.39
CA CYS A 118 -16.16 7.24 2.14
C CYS A 118 -15.31 6.23 1.36
N PHE A 119 -13.99 6.42 1.26
CA PHE A 119 -13.08 5.41 0.69
C PHE A 119 -13.12 4.09 1.48
N ALA A 120 -13.30 4.17 2.79
CA ALA A 120 -13.39 2.99 3.63
C ALA A 120 -14.66 2.18 3.40
N VAL A 121 -15.80 2.86 3.37
CA VAL A 121 -17.09 2.27 3.05
C VAL A 121 -17.10 1.75 1.60
N ALA A 122 -16.50 2.48 0.67
CA ALA A 122 -16.31 2.06 -0.71
C ALA A 122 -15.50 0.77 -0.81
N SER A 123 -14.37 0.67 -0.09
CA SER A 123 -13.56 -0.56 -0.03
C SER A 123 -14.37 -1.75 0.46
N LEU A 124 -15.10 -1.58 1.58
CA LEU A 124 -16.00 -2.60 2.12
C LEU A 124 -17.05 -3.03 1.09
N PHE A 125 -17.74 -2.06 0.50
CA PHE A 125 -18.79 -2.34 -0.49
C PHE A 125 -18.22 -3.06 -1.71
N LEU A 126 -17.17 -2.49 -2.33
CA LEU A 126 -16.54 -3.03 -3.52
C LEU A 126 -16.03 -4.45 -3.30
N SER A 127 -15.26 -4.71 -2.23
CA SER A 127 -14.69 -6.04 -1.99
C SER A 127 -15.75 -7.10 -1.66
N THR A 128 -16.73 -6.75 -0.83
CA THR A 128 -17.77 -7.70 -0.39
C THR A 128 -18.74 -8.02 -1.51
N VAL A 129 -19.15 -7.02 -2.30
CA VAL A 129 -20.04 -7.22 -3.45
C VAL A 129 -19.31 -7.98 -4.56
N ALA A 130 -18.04 -7.66 -4.86
CA ALA A 130 -17.26 -8.43 -5.83
C ALA A 130 -17.11 -9.90 -5.42
N GLY A 131 -16.86 -10.17 -4.13
CA GLY A 131 -16.83 -11.53 -3.58
C GLY A 131 -18.19 -12.23 -3.62
N ALA A 132 -19.28 -11.52 -3.32
CA ALA A 132 -20.64 -12.07 -3.37
C ALA A 132 -21.07 -12.41 -4.81
N ILE A 133 -20.74 -11.54 -5.78
CA ILE A 133 -21.01 -11.80 -7.20
C ILE A 133 -20.21 -13.02 -7.66
N TRP A 134 -18.94 -13.13 -7.25
CA TRP A 134 -18.13 -14.30 -7.55
C TRP A 134 -18.79 -15.59 -7.06
N ASP A 135 -19.18 -15.64 -5.78
CA ASP A 135 -19.82 -16.81 -5.21
C ASP A 135 -21.12 -17.15 -5.94
N ARG A 136 -21.91 -16.15 -6.36
CA ARG A 136 -23.14 -16.39 -7.13
C ARG A 136 -22.88 -16.96 -8.53
N ILE A 137 -21.91 -16.43 -9.25
CA ILE A 137 -21.62 -16.85 -10.64
C ILE A 137 -20.91 -18.22 -10.66
N PHE A 138 -20.02 -18.49 -9.69
CA PHE A 138 -19.11 -19.65 -9.73
C PHE A 138 -19.33 -20.70 -8.64
N ALA A 139 -20.37 -20.58 -7.80
CA ALA A 139 -20.69 -21.47 -6.66
C ALA A 139 -20.45 -22.96 -6.92
N ARG A 140 -21.04 -23.50 -7.99
CA ARG A 140 -20.99 -24.96 -8.27
C ARG A 140 -19.58 -25.45 -8.51
N GLY A 141 -18.81 -24.77 -9.37
CA GLY A 141 -17.45 -25.18 -9.70
C GLY A 141 -16.48 -24.98 -8.54
N ASP A 142 -16.68 -23.94 -7.74
CA ASP A 142 -15.82 -23.64 -6.60
C ASP A 142 -16.06 -24.57 -5.42
N SER A 143 -17.31 -24.97 -5.16
CA SER A 143 -17.65 -25.92 -4.08
C SER A 143 -16.94 -27.28 -4.22
N LEU A 144 -16.83 -27.81 -5.44
CA LEU A 144 -16.13 -29.06 -5.73
C LEU A 144 -14.61 -28.92 -5.49
N ALA A 145 -14.00 -27.86 -6.04
CA ALA A 145 -12.59 -27.58 -5.88
C ALA A 145 -12.21 -27.33 -4.41
N GLU A 146 -13.08 -26.69 -3.64
CA GLU A 146 -12.90 -26.44 -2.22
C GLU A 146 -12.99 -27.71 -1.37
N ALA A 147 -13.94 -28.60 -1.68
CA ALA A 147 -14.05 -29.90 -1.03
C ALA A 147 -12.83 -30.77 -1.31
N GLU A 148 -12.36 -30.80 -2.56
CA GLU A 148 -11.15 -31.53 -2.95
C GLU A 148 -9.90 -30.98 -2.24
N ALA A 149 -9.74 -29.65 -2.18
CA ALA A 149 -8.65 -29.01 -1.45
C ALA A 149 -8.72 -29.31 0.06
N ALA A 150 -9.93 -29.29 0.64
CA ALA A 150 -10.14 -29.62 2.04
C ALA A 150 -9.80 -31.08 2.35
N ALA A 151 -10.11 -32.01 1.44
CA ALA A 151 -9.77 -33.43 1.55
C ALA A 151 -8.26 -33.65 1.43
N LYS A 152 -7.61 -33.05 0.42
CA LYS A 152 -6.14 -33.15 0.23
C LYS A 152 -5.34 -32.61 1.42
N THR A 153 -5.88 -31.63 2.12
CA THR A 153 -5.22 -30.97 3.26
C THR A 153 -5.73 -31.44 4.61
N ALA A 154 -6.62 -32.44 4.66
CA ALA A 154 -7.28 -32.88 5.89
C ALA A 154 -6.29 -33.46 6.91
N ASP A 155 -5.30 -34.21 6.44
CA ASP A 155 -4.37 -35.01 7.25
C ASP A 155 -2.94 -34.46 7.26
N GLU A 156 -2.75 -33.21 6.79
CA GLU A 156 -1.44 -32.58 6.85
C GLU A 156 -0.98 -32.38 8.30
N PRO A 157 0.14 -32.98 8.73
CA PRO A 157 0.65 -32.80 10.07
C PRO A 157 1.15 -31.37 10.26
N LEU A 158 0.75 -30.76 11.37
CA LEU A 158 1.34 -29.50 11.80
C LEU A 158 2.77 -29.74 12.33
N PRO A 159 3.71 -28.80 12.12
CA PRO A 159 5.05 -28.89 12.69
C PRO A 159 5.01 -29.03 14.21
N ALA A 160 6.07 -29.65 14.75
CA ALA A 160 6.28 -29.74 16.19
C ALA A 160 6.27 -28.35 16.85
N GLU A 161 5.68 -28.27 18.03
CA GLU A 161 5.51 -27.02 18.78
C GLU A 161 6.85 -26.42 19.24
N GLY A 162 6.84 -25.14 19.60
CA GLY A 162 8.03 -24.39 20.00
C GLY A 162 8.83 -23.82 18.81
N PRO A 163 10.17 -23.72 18.91
CA PRO A 163 11.00 -23.00 17.93
C PRO A 163 11.00 -23.64 16.54
N ARG A 164 10.77 -24.96 16.43
CA ARG A 164 10.64 -25.65 15.15
C ARG A 164 9.45 -25.12 14.34
N ARG A 165 8.37 -24.72 15.01
CA ARG A 165 7.19 -24.15 14.35
C ARG A 165 7.47 -22.77 13.77
N LEU A 166 8.21 -21.93 14.49
CA LEU A 166 8.65 -20.61 14.00
C LEU A 166 9.61 -20.77 12.82
N LEU A 167 10.56 -21.70 12.91
CA LEU A 167 11.46 -22.02 11.80
C LEU A 167 10.68 -22.55 10.58
N ALA A 168 9.64 -23.35 10.78
CA ALA A 168 8.77 -23.82 9.70
C ALA A 168 8.07 -22.67 8.97
N VAL A 169 7.67 -21.60 9.68
CA VAL A 169 7.12 -20.37 9.08
C VAL A 169 8.16 -19.72 8.18
N LEU A 170 9.39 -19.52 8.67
CA LEU A 170 10.48 -18.90 7.90
C LEU A 170 10.86 -19.72 6.67
N ILE A 171 11.01 -21.05 6.80
CA ILE A 171 11.29 -21.94 5.67
C ILE A 171 10.15 -21.91 4.65
N THR A 172 8.90 -21.80 5.11
CA THR A 172 7.74 -21.70 4.22
C THR A 172 7.73 -20.36 3.48
N ALA A 173 8.03 -19.25 4.15
CA ALA A 173 8.19 -17.94 3.53
C ALA A 173 9.30 -17.95 2.47
N ALA A 174 10.46 -18.55 2.78
CA ALA A 174 11.58 -18.70 1.85
C ALA A 174 11.22 -19.51 0.60
N ARG A 175 10.54 -20.65 0.76
CA ARG A 175 10.05 -21.47 -0.36
C ARG A 175 9.01 -20.74 -1.21
N GLN A 176 8.08 -20.03 -0.56
CA GLN A 176 7.06 -19.26 -1.28
C GLN A 176 7.69 -18.11 -2.07
N MET A 177 8.70 -17.44 -1.51
CA MET A 177 9.45 -16.39 -2.21
C MET A 177 10.11 -16.94 -3.48
N MET A 178 10.76 -18.10 -3.40
CA MET A 178 11.47 -18.73 -4.55
C MET A 178 10.59 -19.61 -5.45
N GLY A 179 9.30 -19.71 -5.16
CA GLY A 179 8.33 -20.48 -5.94
C GLY A 179 7.70 -19.67 -7.07
N THR A 180 6.50 -20.08 -7.50
CA THR A 180 5.73 -19.39 -8.55
C THR A 180 5.35 -17.96 -8.17
N ASN A 181 5.38 -17.58 -6.88
CA ASN A 181 5.04 -16.22 -6.46
C ASN A 181 6.03 -15.19 -7.01
N LEU A 182 7.32 -15.54 -7.13
CA LEU A 182 8.33 -14.65 -7.70
C LEU A 182 7.93 -14.19 -9.11
N CYS A 183 7.41 -15.11 -9.93
CA CYS A 183 6.96 -14.79 -11.29
C CYS A 183 5.80 -13.78 -11.27
N TYR A 184 4.85 -13.93 -10.36
CA TYR A 184 3.74 -12.98 -10.23
C TYR A 184 4.21 -11.62 -9.72
N TYR A 185 5.16 -11.58 -8.79
CA TYR A 185 5.73 -10.32 -8.31
C TYR A 185 6.45 -9.57 -9.43
N LEU A 186 7.32 -10.27 -10.16
CA LEU A 186 8.03 -9.69 -11.28
C LEU A 186 7.07 -9.22 -12.37
N LEU A 187 6.02 -9.98 -12.68
CA LEU A 187 5.04 -9.58 -13.70
C LEU A 187 4.30 -8.28 -13.32
N GLY A 188 3.87 -8.15 -12.06
CA GLY A 188 3.23 -6.93 -11.58
C GLY A 188 4.16 -5.70 -11.65
N LEU A 189 5.41 -5.87 -11.23
CA LEU A 189 6.40 -4.78 -11.22
C LEU A 189 6.89 -4.40 -12.62
N ILE A 190 7.12 -5.39 -13.50
CA ILE A 190 7.50 -5.16 -14.90
C ILE A 190 6.40 -4.41 -15.63
N GLY A 191 5.13 -4.77 -15.40
CA GLY A 191 3.98 -4.08 -15.97
C GLY A 191 3.97 -2.58 -15.67
N SER A 192 4.14 -2.23 -14.39
CA SER A 192 4.18 -0.84 -13.96
C SER A 192 5.43 -0.10 -14.46
N ALA A 193 6.59 -0.76 -14.45
CA ALA A 193 7.85 -0.17 -14.92
C ALA A 193 7.82 0.06 -16.44
N MET A 194 7.23 -0.85 -17.21
CA MET A 194 7.08 -0.73 -18.66
C MET A 194 6.18 0.43 -19.02
N LEU A 195 5.02 0.56 -18.35
CA LEU A 195 4.12 1.68 -18.56
C LEU A 195 4.82 3.02 -18.30
N ALA A 196 5.48 3.15 -17.14
CA ALA A 196 6.19 4.38 -16.79
C ALA A 196 7.40 4.67 -17.69
N ALA A 197 7.99 3.65 -18.33
CA ALA A 197 9.07 3.85 -19.30
C ALA A 197 8.57 4.36 -20.67
N VAL A 198 7.33 4.02 -21.05
CA VAL A 198 6.72 4.40 -22.33
C VAL A 198 6.03 5.75 -22.26
N ILE A 199 5.38 6.07 -21.13
CA ILE A 199 4.66 7.33 -20.95
C ILE A 199 5.66 8.50 -20.85
N PRO A 200 5.64 9.49 -21.76
CA PRO A 200 6.57 10.62 -21.74
C PRO A 200 6.44 11.46 -20.47
N PHE A 201 7.55 12.07 -20.04
CA PHE A 201 7.58 12.98 -18.90
C PHE A 201 6.46 14.03 -19.00
N GLY A 202 5.70 14.19 -17.92
CA GLY A 202 4.71 15.27 -17.79
C GLY A 202 3.43 15.09 -18.62
N SER A 203 3.33 14.03 -19.42
CA SER A 203 2.17 13.81 -20.30
C SER A 203 0.85 13.61 -19.53
N LEU A 204 0.91 13.02 -18.34
CA LEU A 204 -0.27 12.77 -17.51
C LEU A 204 -0.71 13.99 -16.68
N GLN A 205 0.10 15.05 -16.60
CA GLN A 205 -0.12 16.17 -15.68
C GLN A 205 -1.39 16.97 -15.98
N ARG A 206 -1.89 16.95 -17.22
CA ARG A 206 -3.08 17.72 -17.66
C ARG A 206 -4.30 16.85 -17.99
N THR A 207 -4.22 15.55 -17.75
CA THR A 207 -5.16 14.58 -18.35
C THR A 207 -6.35 14.26 -17.45
N MET A 208 -6.19 14.38 -16.12
CA MET A 208 -7.22 13.95 -15.14
C MET A 208 -8.01 15.14 -14.59
N LYS A 209 -8.46 16.03 -15.49
CA LYS A 209 -9.28 17.19 -15.13
C LYS A 209 -10.64 16.74 -14.62
N HIS A 210 -11.17 17.44 -13.61
CA HIS A 210 -12.53 17.21 -13.13
C HIS A 210 -13.56 17.55 -14.21
N SER A 211 -13.31 18.62 -14.97
CA SER A 211 -14.18 19.05 -16.07
C SER A 211 -14.27 18.06 -17.24
N ASP A 212 -13.37 17.08 -17.33
CA ASP A 212 -13.38 16.06 -18.36
C ASP A 212 -14.10 14.77 -17.90
N PRO A 213 -15.28 14.43 -18.46
CA PRO A 213 -16.02 13.22 -18.10
C PRO A 213 -15.29 11.93 -18.50
N ILE A 214 -14.28 12.01 -19.36
CA ILE A 214 -13.49 10.86 -19.83
C ILE A 214 -12.35 10.51 -18.84
N SER A 215 -12.05 11.40 -17.88
CA SER A 215 -10.98 11.21 -16.88
C SER A 215 -11.01 9.84 -16.16
N PRO A 216 -12.13 9.35 -15.61
CA PRO A 216 -12.16 8.03 -14.96
C PRO A 216 -11.88 6.87 -15.94
N LEU A 217 -12.31 7.00 -17.20
CA LEU A 217 -12.10 5.97 -18.22
C LEU A 217 -10.62 5.92 -18.66
N LEU A 218 -9.99 7.07 -18.88
CA LEU A 218 -8.55 7.14 -19.15
C LEU A 218 -7.75 6.60 -17.98
N MET A 219 -8.16 6.95 -16.76
CA MET A 219 -7.52 6.43 -15.56
C MET A 219 -7.63 4.92 -15.45
N THR A 220 -8.70 4.30 -15.97
CA THR A 220 -8.86 2.85 -16.00
C THR A 220 -7.78 2.20 -16.86
N ALA A 221 -7.50 2.77 -18.04
CA ALA A 221 -6.47 2.27 -18.95
C ALA A 221 -5.06 2.38 -18.34
N VAL A 222 -4.79 3.44 -17.57
CA VAL A 222 -3.51 3.64 -16.87
C VAL A 222 -3.41 2.75 -15.63
N ALA A 223 -4.47 2.64 -14.83
CA ALA A 223 -4.44 2.00 -13.51
C ALA A 223 -4.37 0.46 -13.57
N ILE A 224 -4.84 -0.19 -14.63
CA ILE A 224 -4.76 -1.66 -14.80
C ILE A 224 -3.30 -2.17 -14.79
N PRO A 225 -2.39 -1.61 -15.60
CA PRO A 225 -0.99 -2.02 -15.60
C PRO A 225 -0.15 -1.41 -14.46
N VAL A 226 -0.62 -0.31 -13.86
CA VAL A 226 0.08 0.34 -12.74
C VAL A 226 0.00 -0.53 -11.49
N TYR A 227 1.14 -0.68 -10.83
CA TYR A 227 1.21 -1.08 -9.44
C TYR A 227 1.52 0.17 -8.61
N SER A 228 0.67 0.47 -7.64
CA SER A 228 0.96 1.45 -6.61
C SER A 228 0.85 0.79 -5.26
N SER A 229 1.93 0.86 -4.47
CA SER A 229 1.84 0.43 -3.08
C SER A 229 0.83 1.33 -2.33
N PRO A 230 0.15 0.81 -1.28
CA PRO A 230 -0.98 1.51 -0.67
C PRO A 230 -0.65 2.90 -0.13
N LEU A 231 0.58 3.13 0.36
CA LEU A 231 0.99 4.43 0.89
C LEU A 231 1.18 5.46 -0.25
N PRO A 232 2.09 5.28 -1.22
CA PRO A 232 2.19 6.11 -2.42
C PRO A 232 0.88 6.31 -3.19
N GLY A 233 0.01 5.29 -3.24
CA GLY A 233 -1.28 5.43 -3.89
C GLY A 233 -2.19 6.43 -3.18
N MET A 234 -2.23 6.40 -1.84
CA MET A 234 -2.97 7.39 -1.06
C MET A 234 -2.36 8.79 -1.15
N VAL A 235 -1.03 8.92 -1.28
CA VAL A 235 -0.37 10.22 -1.57
C VAL A 235 -0.98 10.84 -2.82
N LYS A 236 -1.08 10.05 -3.89
CA LYS A 236 -1.54 10.52 -5.19
C LYS A 236 -3.00 10.90 -5.17
N ILE A 237 -3.84 10.11 -4.50
CA ILE A 237 -5.25 10.44 -4.28
C ILE A 237 -5.39 11.78 -3.53
N GLY A 238 -4.57 11.99 -2.49
CA GLY A 238 -4.51 13.26 -1.77
C GLY A 238 -4.15 14.45 -2.67
N LEU A 239 -3.08 14.32 -3.45
CA LEU A 239 -2.64 15.34 -4.40
C LEU A 239 -3.70 15.62 -5.49
N MET A 240 -4.48 14.62 -5.89
CA MET A 240 -5.61 14.81 -6.81
C MET A 240 -6.71 15.67 -6.17
N PHE A 241 -7.03 15.45 -4.90
CA PHE A 241 -8.02 16.25 -4.17
C PHE A 241 -7.56 17.66 -3.87
N GLU A 242 -6.25 17.92 -3.91
CA GLU A 242 -5.70 19.26 -3.73
C GLU A 242 -5.72 20.08 -4.99
N HIS A 243 -5.31 19.49 -6.11
CA HIS A 243 -5.31 20.16 -7.40
C HIS A 243 -6.70 20.21 -8.06
N GLY A 244 -7.75 19.75 -7.38
CA GLY A 244 -9.13 19.74 -7.90
C GLY A 244 -9.32 18.79 -9.09
N ASN A 245 -8.52 17.74 -9.21
CA ASN A 245 -8.65 16.69 -10.23
C ASN A 245 -9.93 15.85 -10.04
N SER A 246 -10.29 15.07 -11.07
CA SER A 246 -11.46 14.17 -11.01
C SER A 246 -11.39 13.20 -9.82
N ILE A 247 -12.43 13.21 -8.99
CA ILE A 247 -12.59 12.30 -7.85
C ILE A 247 -12.87 10.89 -8.33
N GLY A 248 -13.63 10.75 -9.40
CA GLY A 248 -13.88 9.48 -10.07
C GLY A 248 -12.58 8.83 -10.50
N ALA A 249 -11.65 9.58 -11.10
CA ALA A 249 -10.32 9.07 -11.42
C ALA A 249 -9.54 8.62 -10.16
N ALA A 250 -9.72 9.30 -9.02
CA ALA A 250 -9.11 8.87 -7.75
C ALA A 250 -9.68 7.52 -7.27
N PHE A 251 -10.99 7.29 -7.39
CA PHE A 251 -11.62 5.99 -7.11
C PHE A 251 -11.15 4.89 -8.06
N VAL A 252 -10.91 5.21 -9.33
CA VAL A 252 -10.32 4.28 -10.29
C VAL A 252 -8.88 3.92 -9.90
N LEU A 253 -8.06 4.92 -9.52
CA LEU A 253 -6.70 4.68 -9.03
C LEU A 253 -6.70 3.80 -7.77
N PHE A 254 -7.62 4.09 -6.85
CA PHE A 254 -7.84 3.32 -5.64
C PHE A 254 -8.17 1.86 -5.95
N GLY A 255 -9.23 1.62 -6.73
CA GLY A 255 -9.73 0.28 -7.02
C GLY A 255 -8.79 -0.56 -7.89
N LEU A 256 -8.20 0.03 -8.93
CA LEU A 256 -7.39 -0.71 -9.92
C LEU A 256 -5.88 -0.59 -9.65
N GLY A 257 -5.35 0.61 -9.43
CA GLY A 257 -3.90 0.81 -9.29
C GLY A 257 -3.34 0.39 -7.93
N ILE A 258 -4.09 0.62 -6.85
CA ILE A 258 -3.74 0.12 -5.51
C ILE A 258 -4.29 -1.30 -5.33
N GLY A 259 -5.58 -1.49 -5.62
CA GLY A 259 -6.30 -2.73 -5.35
C GLY A 259 -5.90 -3.92 -6.22
N THR A 260 -5.45 -3.69 -7.46
CA THR A 260 -5.08 -4.74 -8.41
C THR A 260 -3.69 -4.52 -9.01
N ASN A 261 -3.19 -5.51 -9.75
CA ASN A 261 -1.98 -5.40 -10.58
C ASN A 261 -1.90 -6.60 -11.54
N LEU A 262 -1.04 -6.52 -12.55
CA LEU A 262 -0.87 -7.59 -13.54
C LEU A 262 -0.42 -8.93 -12.96
N GLY A 263 0.40 -8.92 -11.92
CA GLY A 263 0.81 -10.14 -11.20
C GLY A 263 -0.36 -10.85 -10.54
N LEU A 264 -1.26 -10.08 -9.93
CA LEU A 264 -2.46 -10.59 -9.30
C LEU A 264 -3.45 -11.15 -10.33
N LEU A 265 -3.64 -10.43 -11.44
CA LEU A 265 -4.48 -10.90 -12.55
C LEU A 265 -3.94 -12.21 -13.14
N ALA A 266 -2.62 -12.31 -13.34
CA ALA A 266 -2.00 -13.56 -13.79
C ALA A 266 -2.20 -14.70 -12.80
N TRP A 267 -2.07 -14.43 -11.50
CA TRP A 267 -2.37 -15.45 -10.49
C TRP A 267 -3.84 -15.91 -10.55
N LEU A 268 -4.79 -14.98 -10.65
CA LEU A 268 -6.22 -15.30 -10.77
C LEU A 268 -6.52 -16.12 -12.02
N THR A 269 -5.93 -15.78 -13.17
CA THR A 269 -6.14 -16.52 -14.43
C THR A 269 -5.61 -17.96 -14.35
N VAL A 270 -4.43 -18.16 -13.76
CA VAL A 270 -3.85 -19.50 -13.59
C VAL A 270 -4.66 -20.34 -12.59
N MET A 271 -5.14 -19.74 -11.51
CA MET A 271 -5.87 -20.46 -10.47
C MET A 271 -7.34 -20.74 -10.79
N TYR A 272 -8.04 -19.78 -11.38
CA TYR A 272 -9.50 -19.82 -11.56
C TYR A 272 -9.95 -19.91 -13.02
N ARG A 273 -9.01 -20.02 -13.97
CA ARG A 273 -9.20 -20.03 -15.42
C ARG A 273 -9.50 -18.62 -15.99
N PRO A 274 -9.02 -18.32 -17.21
CA PRO A 274 -9.04 -16.97 -17.76
C PRO A 274 -10.46 -16.38 -17.91
N VAL A 275 -11.43 -17.19 -18.32
CA VAL A 275 -12.82 -16.72 -18.53
C VAL A 275 -13.44 -16.20 -17.23
N ARG A 276 -13.19 -16.88 -16.09
CA ARG A 276 -13.72 -16.44 -14.80
C ARG A 276 -13.06 -15.15 -14.33
N THR A 277 -11.74 -15.05 -14.54
CA THR A 277 -10.99 -13.84 -14.22
C THR A 277 -11.42 -12.64 -15.05
N LEU A 278 -11.65 -12.83 -16.36
CA LEU A 278 -12.16 -11.77 -17.23
C LEU A 278 -13.56 -11.32 -16.81
N ALA A 279 -14.47 -12.25 -16.55
CA ALA A 279 -15.82 -11.92 -16.07
C ALA A 279 -15.78 -11.13 -14.75
N TRP A 280 -14.94 -11.56 -13.80
CA TRP A 280 -14.75 -10.83 -12.55
C TRP A 280 -14.11 -9.45 -12.76
N LEU A 281 -13.10 -9.33 -13.61
CA LEU A 281 -12.43 -8.06 -13.90
C LEU A 281 -13.41 -7.08 -14.55
N SER A 282 -14.28 -7.54 -15.46
CA SER A 282 -15.33 -6.71 -16.06
C SER A 282 -16.33 -6.21 -15.00
N VAL A 283 -16.76 -7.07 -14.08
CA VAL A 283 -17.62 -6.67 -12.96
C VAL A 283 -16.91 -5.68 -12.05
N TRP A 284 -15.63 -5.93 -11.73
CA TRP A 284 -14.81 -5.07 -10.88
C TRP A 284 -14.66 -3.67 -11.47
N ILE A 285 -14.32 -3.57 -12.76
CA ILE A 285 -14.21 -2.29 -13.47
C ILE A 285 -15.57 -1.58 -13.51
N ALA A 286 -16.65 -2.30 -13.82
CA ALA A 286 -17.99 -1.71 -13.87
C ALA A 286 -18.43 -1.16 -12.49
N MET A 287 -18.15 -1.88 -11.41
CA MET A 287 -18.44 -1.43 -10.05
C MET A 287 -17.63 -0.17 -9.67
N ILE A 288 -16.35 -0.14 -10.01
CA ILE A 288 -15.48 1.02 -9.76
C ILE A 288 -15.96 2.23 -10.56
N LEU A 289 -16.25 2.07 -11.86
CA LEU A 289 -16.73 3.17 -12.70
C LEU A 289 -18.10 3.67 -12.23
N GLY A 290 -19.00 2.76 -11.84
CA GLY A 290 -20.29 3.13 -11.25
C GLY A 290 -20.12 3.94 -9.97
N LEU A 291 -19.22 3.51 -9.08
CA LEU A 291 -18.92 4.25 -7.86
C LEU A 291 -18.22 5.59 -8.14
N ALA A 292 -17.31 5.63 -9.11
CA ALA A 292 -16.62 6.85 -9.55
C ALA A 292 -17.62 7.91 -10.03
N HIS A 293 -18.61 7.51 -10.84
CA HIS A 293 -19.68 8.41 -11.29
C HIS A 293 -20.56 8.92 -10.15
N LEU A 294 -20.83 8.09 -9.13
CA LEU A 294 -21.60 8.51 -7.95
C LEU A 294 -20.79 9.43 -7.03
N ALA A 295 -19.49 9.16 -6.89
CA ALA A 295 -18.60 9.88 -6.00
C ALA A 295 -18.22 11.27 -6.52
N GLU A 296 -18.10 11.43 -7.84
CA GLU A 296 -17.70 12.70 -8.48
C GLU A 296 -18.57 13.89 -7.99
N PRO A 297 -19.91 13.90 -8.14
CA PRO A 297 -20.72 15.01 -7.65
C PRO A 297 -20.85 15.07 -6.12
N ALA A 298 -20.72 13.93 -5.43
CA ALA A 298 -20.99 13.84 -3.99
C ALA A 298 -19.82 14.31 -3.11
N LEU A 299 -18.59 14.20 -3.61
CA LEU A 299 -17.37 14.47 -2.84
C LEU A 299 -16.55 15.65 -3.40
N TYR A 300 -16.96 16.24 -4.53
CA TYR A 300 -16.22 17.36 -5.13
C TYR A 300 -16.40 18.63 -4.33
N ASP A 301 -15.29 19.16 -3.80
CA ASP A 301 -15.29 20.43 -3.10
C ASP A 301 -15.18 21.57 -4.12
N THR A 302 -16.31 22.20 -4.42
CA THR A 302 -16.40 23.35 -5.35
C THR A 302 -15.63 24.58 -4.87
N ARG A 303 -15.09 24.58 -3.65
CA ARG A 303 -14.27 25.68 -3.12
C ARG A 303 -12.82 25.62 -3.61
N LYS A 304 -12.35 24.47 -4.10
CA LYS A 304 -10.99 24.34 -4.65
C LYS A 304 -10.99 24.65 -6.16
N VAL A 305 -10.09 25.53 -6.58
CA VAL A 305 -9.92 25.86 -8.01
C VAL A 305 -9.23 24.69 -8.70
N GLU A 306 -9.82 24.23 -9.80
CA GLU A 306 -9.21 23.21 -10.65
C GLU A 306 -7.85 23.72 -11.19
N SER A 307 -6.76 23.04 -10.83
CA SER A 307 -5.42 23.41 -11.30
C SER A 307 -5.20 22.99 -12.75
N ASP A 308 -4.45 23.80 -13.50
CA ASP A 308 -4.10 23.52 -14.89
C ASP A 308 -3.12 22.33 -15.06
N HIS A 309 -2.46 21.90 -13.98
CA HIS A 309 -1.55 20.76 -14.00
C HIS A 309 -1.43 20.10 -12.61
N THR A 310 -1.14 18.80 -12.59
CA THR A 310 -0.91 18.04 -11.36
C THR A 310 0.35 17.17 -11.48
N HIS A 311 1.12 17.10 -10.39
CA HIS A 311 2.29 16.23 -10.28
C HIS A 311 1.97 14.83 -9.73
N ALA A 312 0.69 14.55 -9.43
CA ALA A 312 0.26 13.28 -8.84
C ALA A 312 0.61 12.05 -9.71
N PHE A 313 0.76 12.23 -11.02
CA PHE A 313 0.99 11.13 -11.97
C PHE A 313 2.42 11.04 -12.50
N ASP A 314 3.34 11.87 -12.01
CA ASP A 314 4.73 11.89 -12.49
C ASP A 314 5.39 10.51 -12.32
N ASP A 315 5.03 9.78 -11.26
CA ASP A 315 5.50 8.42 -11.00
C ASP A 315 5.06 7.35 -12.01
N TYR A 316 3.99 7.63 -12.76
CA TYR A 316 3.49 6.75 -13.82
C TYR A 316 4.02 7.15 -15.19
N SER A 317 4.91 8.14 -15.25
CA SER A 317 5.58 8.61 -16.45
C SER A 317 7.11 8.49 -16.33
N SER A 318 7.79 8.72 -17.45
CA SER A 318 9.25 8.70 -17.49
C SER A 318 9.82 9.79 -16.58
N PRO A 319 10.77 9.45 -15.68
CA PRO A 319 11.31 10.38 -14.68
C PRO A 319 12.36 11.37 -15.22
N PHE A 320 12.71 11.31 -16.51
CA PHE A 320 13.79 12.11 -17.10
C PHE A 320 13.25 13.12 -18.10
N ARG A 321 13.78 14.35 -18.06
CA ARG A 321 13.48 15.42 -19.02
C ARG A 321 14.63 15.54 -20.01
N GLY A 322 14.45 15.05 -21.24
CA GLY A 322 15.43 15.19 -22.31
C GLY A 322 16.70 14.33 -22.13
N ARG A 323 17.77 14.67 -22.86
CA ARG A 323 19.06 13.96 -22.82
C ARG A 323 19.89 14.44 -21.63
N HIS A 324 20.18 13.53 -20.70
CA HIS A 324 21.17 13.73 -19.63
C HIS A 324 22.48 13.04 -20.02
N SER A 325 23.61 13.63 -19.63
CA SER A 325 24.96 13.09 -19.91
C SER A 325 25.24 11.78 -19.17
N ASP A 326 24.77 11.62 -17.92
CA ASP A 326 25.03 10.44 -17.07
C ASP A 326 23.75 9.87 -16.42
N LEU A 327 22.88 9.28 -17.23
CA LEU A 327 21.68 8.58 -16.76
C LEU A 327 21.94 7.49 -15.69
N PRO A 328 22.99 6.64 -15.78
CA PRO A 328 23.22 5.58 -14.79
C PRO A 328 23.49 6.13 -13.38
N LEU A 329 24.26 7.22 -13.29
CA LEU A 329 24.60 7.86 -12.02
C LEU A 329 23.35 8.46 -11.38
N LEU A 330 22.50 9.11 -12.17
CA LEU A 330 21.26 9.71 -11.69
C LEU A 330 20.26 8.65 -11.19
N VAL A 331 20.17 7.51 -11.88
CA VAL A 331 19.35 6.36 -11.46
C VAL A 331 19.84 5.85 -10.11
N ARG A 332 21.16 5.69 -9.94
CA ARG A 332 21.74 5.22 -8.67
C ARG A 332 21.48 6.20 -7.53
N GLN A 333 21.61 7.51 -7.77
CA GLN A 333 21.30 8.54 -6.77
C GLN A 333 19.83 8.50 -6.35
N LYS A 334 18.90 8.49 -7.32
CA LYS A 334 17.45 8.42 -7.04
C LYS A 334 17.04 7.14 -6.32
N LEU A 335 17.70 6.01 -6.58
CA LEU A 335 17.45 4.77 -5.83
C LEU A 335 18.01 4.85 -4.40
N ALA A 336 19.19 5.45 -4.21
CA ALA A 336 19.78 5.62 -2.89
C ALA A 336 18.92 6.51 -1.98
N GLU A 337 18.30 7.56 -2.52
CA GLU A 337 17.36 8.43 -1.78
C GLU A 337 16.13 7.67 -1.25
N ARG A 338 15.68 6.63 -1.97
CA ARG A 338 14.55 5.78 -1.55
C ARG A 338 14.96 4.63 -0.62
N PHE A 339 16.26 4.43 -0.38
CA PHE A 339 16.78 3.29 0.37
C PHE A 339 16.91 3.61 1.87
N GLN A 340 15.78 3.86 2.55
CA GLN A 340 15.76 4.19 3.98
C GLN A 340 15.97 2.93 4.86
N PRO A 341 16.19 3.07 6.19
CA PRO A 341 16.54 1.93 7.06
C PRO A 341 15.52 0.79 7.07
N LEU A 342 14.22 1.08 6.92
CA LEU A 342 13.17 0.06 6.92
C LEU A 342 13.21 -0.76 5.62
N GLU A 343 13.42 -0.11 4.48
CA GLU A 343 13.60 -0.75 3.18
C GLU A 343 14.88 -1.58 3.16
N GLN A 344 15.97 -1.07 3.75
CA GLN A 344 17.22 -1.82 3.90
C GLN A 344 17.02 -3.12 4.68
N ALA A 345 16.33 -3.06 5.82
CA ALA A 345 16.01 -4.25 6.62
C ALA A 345 15.09 -5.23 5.85
N SER A 346 14.10 -4.72 5.14
CA SER A 346 13.15 -5.53 4.37
C SER A 346 13.81 -6.22 3.18
N VAL A 347 14.61 -5.49 2.41
CA VAL A 347 15.34 -6.01 1.23
C VAL A 347 16.40 -7.03 1.66
N SER A 348 17.17 -6.75 2.72
CA SER A 348 18.17 -7.71 3.23
C SER A 348 17.51 -9.00 3.73
N THR A 349 16.37 -8.90 4.42
CA THR A 349 15.59 -10.07 4.86
C THR A 349 15.04 -10.86 3.67
N LEU A 350 14.48 -10.19 2.67
CA LEU A 350 14.01 -10.86 1.44
C LEU A 350 15.16 -11.54 0.68
N ALA A 351 16.33 -10.89 0.59
CA ALA A 351 17.51 -11.50 -0.02
C ALA A 351 17.95 -12.76 0.74
N ALA A 352 17.94 -12.72 2.08
CA ALA A 352 18.20 -13.89 2.90
C ALA A 352 17.16 -15.01 2.67
N LEU A 353 15.87 -14.67 2.54
CA LEU A 353 14.82 -15.64 2.21
C LEU A 353 14.97 -16.23 0.80
N VAL A 354 15.45 -15.45 -0.18
CA VAL A 354 15.78 -15.91 -1.53
C VAL A 354 16.92 -16.92 -1.49
N ILE A 355 17.99 -16.61 -0.75
CA ILE A 355 19.14 -17.51 -0.57
C ILE A 355 18.69 -18.79 0.16
N LEU A 356 17.96 -18.66 1.26
CA LEU A 356 17.45 -19.82 2.00
C LEU A 356 16.52 -20.67 1.13
N GLY A 357 15.62 -20.04 0.38
CA GLY A 357 14.67 -20.71 -0.50
C GLY A 357 15.35 -21.46 -1.64
N SER A 358 16.42 -20.91 -2.21
CA SER A 358 17.21 -21.57 -3.26
C SER A 358 17.98 -22.78 -2.72
N LEU A 359 18.53 -22.69 -1.50
CA LEU A 359 19.24 -23.78 -0.83
C LEU A 359 18.33 -24.97 -0.46
N VAL A 360 17.07 -24.67 -0.11
CA VAL A 360 16.05 -25.65 0.31
C VAL A 360 15.26 -26.23 -0.87
N ARG A 361 15.32 -25.60 -2.05
CA ARG A 361 14.56 -25.99 -3.25
C ARG A 361 14.71 -27.45 -3.74
N PRO A 362 15.86 -28.14 -3.61
CA PRO A 362 15.97 -29.52 -4.07
C PRO A 362 14.97 -30.45 -3.34
N ARG A 363 14.13 -31.19 -4.09
CA ARG A 363 13.03 -32.02 -3.53
C ARG A 363 13.47 -32.95 -2.39
N HIS A 364 14.64 -33.59 -2.50
CA HIS A 364 15.16 -34.47 -1.44
C HIS A 364 15.42 -33.73 -0.12
N ARG A 365 15.89 -32.48 -0.17
CA ARG A 365 16.08 -31.64 1.03
C ARG A 365 14.75 -31.18 1.57
N GLU A 366 13.80 -30.85 0.70
CA GLU A 366 12.45 -30.46 1.09
C GLU A 366 11.74 -31.56 1.90
N ASP A 367 11.75 -32.80 1.41
CA ASP A 367 11.13 -33.94 2.10
C ASP A 367 11.83 -34.29 3.41
N ALA A 368 13.15 -34.11 3.48
CA ALA A 368 13.92 -34.31 4.71
C ALA A 368 13.60 -33.25 5.77
N ILE A 369 13.53 -31.98 5.38
CA ILE A 369 13.19 -30.86 6.25
C ILE A 369 11.74 -30.99 6.73
N GLU A 370 10.81 -31.33 5.84
CA GLU A 370 9.39 -31.49 6.18
C GLU A 370 9.20 -32.60 7.22
N ARG A 371 9.84 -33.75 7.03
CA ARG A 371 9.85 -34.84 8.02
C ARG A 371 10.43 -34.35 9.33
N TRP A 372 11.60 -33.71 9.33
CA TRP A 372 12.22 -33.20 10.56
C TRP A 372 11.35 -32.18 11.32
N LEU A 373 10.65 -31.30 10.60
CA LEU A 373 9.76 -30.29 11.18
C LEU A 373 8.50 -30.91 11.80
N THR A 374 7.99 -32.00 11.22
CA THR A 374 6.72 -32.64 11.61
C THR A 374 6.91 -33.78 12.61
N THR A 375 8.11 -34.36 12.70
CA THR A 375 8.44 -35.36 13.72
C THR A 375 8.35 -34.73 15.11
N ARG A 376 7.38 -35.20 15.90
CA ARG A 376 7.23 -34.78 17.30
C ARG A 376 8.41 -35.33 18.10
N PRO A 377 9.12 -34.49 18.88
CA PRO A 377 10.10 -35.01 19.82
C PRO A 377 9.40 -35.96 20.82
N PRO A 378 10.12 -36.98 21.34
CA PRO A 378 9.56 -37.88 22.36
C PRO A 378 9.08 -37.07 23.57
N ALA A 379 8.03 -37.55 24.24
CA ALA A 379 7.47 -36.88 25.41
C ALA A 379 8.57 -36.66 26.45
N SER A 380 8.97 -35.40 26.66
CA SER A 380 9.99 -35.07 27.65
C SER A 380 9.35 -35.07 29.03
N THR A 381 9.96 -35.76 29.99
CA THR A 381 9.59 -35.69 31.41
C THR A 381 10.04 -34.39 32.08
N THR A 382 10.82 -33.55 31.39
CA THR A 382 11.25 -32.24 31.85
C THR A 382 10.10 -31.24 31.84
N ALA A 383 10.01 -30.45 32.91
CA ALA A 383 9.03 -29.37 33.02
C ALA A 383 9.16 -28.43 31.80
N VAL A 384 8.05 -28.20 31.11
CA VAL A 384 8.00 -27.27 29.99
C VAL A 384 8.35 -25.87 30.52
N PRO A 385 9.39 -25.21 29.98
CA PRO A 385 9.77 -23.87 30.43
C PRO A 385 8.60 -22.89 30.33
N TRP A 386 8.55 -21.90 31.23
CA TRP A 386 7.44 -20.93 31.29
C TRP A 386 7.20 -20.19 29.97
N TRP A 387 8.26 -20.02 29.16
CA TRP A 387 8.23 -19.36 27.85
C TRP A 387 7.80 -20.27 26.69
N ASN A 388 7.68 -21.58 26.89
CA ASN A 388 7.32 -22.57 25.86
C ASN A 388 5.97 -23.26 26.15
N ARG A 389 4.97 -22.51 26.63
CA ARG A 389 3.63 -23.05 26.90
C ARG A 389 2.76 -23.08 25.65
N THR A 390 1.93 -24.12 25.55
CA THR A 390 0.95 -24.26 24.47
C THR A 390 -0.23 -23.33 24.70
N ILE A 391 -0.43 -22.39 23.77
CA ILE A 391 -1.56 -21.47 23.77
C ILE A 391 -2.65 -22.03 22.86
N PRO A 392 -3.92 -22.14 23.32
CA PRO A 392 -5.03 -22.54 22.46
C PRO A 392 -5.13 -21.64 21.22
N GLY A 393 -5.38 -22.22 20.04
CA GLY A 393 -5.45 -21.48 18.77
C GLY A 393 -6.37 -20.25 18.77
N PRO A 394 -7.58 -20.28 19.37
CA PRO A 394 -8.44 -19.09 19.47
C PRO A 394 -7.84 -17.96 20.30
N VAL A 395 -7.14 -18.30 21.40
CA VAL A 395 -6.47 -17.32 22.26
C VAL A 395 -5.31 -16.67 21.51
N LEU A 396 -4.52 -17.47 20.77
CA LEU A 396 -3.46 -16.95 19.92
C LEU A 396 -4.02 -16.02 18.82
N GLY A 397 -5.12 -16.39 18.18
CA GLY A 397 -5.79 -15.54 17.18
C GLY A 397 -6.27 -14.22 17.77
N ALA A 398 -6.87 -14.25 18.96
CA ALA A 398 -7.30 -13.05 19.67
C ALA A 398 -6.11 -12.15 20.06
N ILE A 399 -5.02 -12.74 20.56
CA ILE A 399 -3.78 -12.00 20.89
C ILE A 399 -3.18 -11.36 19.64
N VAL A 400 -3.14 -12.06 18.50
CA VAL A 400 -2.60 -11.50 17.25
C VAL A 400 -3.45 -10.33 16.77
N ILE A 401 -4.78 -10.46 16.75
CA ILE A 401 -5.68 -9.37 16.35
C ILE A 401 -5.56 -8.19 17.30
N ALA A 402 -5.62 -8.43 18.62
CA ALA A 402 -5.48 -7.38 19.62
C ALA A 402 -4.11 -6.70 19.53
N GLY A 403 -3.04 -7.48 19.36
CA GLY A 403 -1.69 -6.96 19.17
C GLY A 403 -1.56 -6.11 17.92
N LEU A 404 -2.21 -6.51 16.81
CA LEU A 404 -2.21 -5.73 15.58
C LEU A 404 -2.99 -4.41 15.74
N VAL A 405 -4.15 -4.44 16.41
CA VAL A 405 -4.93 -3.23 16.72
C VAL A 405 -4.13 -2.29 17.60
N VAL A 406 -3.55 -2.79 18.71
CA VAL A 406 -2.71 -2.00 19.62
C VAL A 406 -1.51 -1.43 18.88
N PHE A 407 -0.81 -2.23 18.09
CA PHE A 407 0.32 -1.76 17.28
C PHE A 407 -0.09 -0.69 16.28
N SER A 408 -1.26 -0.82 15.64
CA SER A 408 -1.79 0.17 14.70
C SER A 408 -2.14 1.48 15.40
N VAL A 409 -2.76 1.41 16.58
CA VAL A 409 -3.08 2.60 17.40
C VAL A 409 -1.80 3.28 17.86
N ILE A 410 -0.84 2.54 18.43
CA ILE A 410 0.45 3.10 18.84
C ILE A 410 1.17 3.73 17.64
N GLY A 411 1.20 3.02 16.50
CA GLY A 411 1.75 3.51 15.25
C GLY A 411 1.11 4.82 14.80
N ALA A 412 -0.21 4.99 14.98
CA ALA A 412 -0.91 6.24 14.70
C ALA A 412 -0.44 7.39 15.58
N TYR A 413 -0.33 7.18 16.89
CA TYR A 413 0.12 8.23 17.82
C TYR A 413 1.60 8.58 17.66
N VAL A 414 2.43 7.62 17.23
CA VAL A 414 3.86 7.85 16.92
C VAL A 414 4.00 8.59 15.59
N TYR A 415 3.23 8.21 14.57
CA TYR A 415 3.27 8.85 13.25
C TYR A 415 2.72 10.29 13.28
N TYR A 416 1.71 10.53 14.14
CA TYR A 416 1.11 11.82 14.40
C TYR A 416 1.55 12.38 15.75
N PRO A 417 2.74 13.01 15.85
CA PRO A 417 3.24 13.54 17.11
C PRO A 417 2.37 14.69 17.64
N PRO A 418 2.46 15.02 18.94
CA PRO A 418 1.75 16.15 19.53
C PRO A 418 2.22 17.50 18.92
N PRO A 419 1.38 18.56 18.97
CA PRO A 419 1.68 19.85 18.36
C PRO A 419 3.06 20.41 18.72
N GLU A 420 3.46 20.33 19.98
CA GLU A 420 4.76 20.82 20.47
C GLU A 420 5.95 20.19 19.72
N GLN A 421 5.91 18.87 19.50
CA GLN A 421 6.95 18.15 18.75
C GLN A 421 6.91 18.51 17.26
N VAL A 422 5.71 18.67 16.69
CA VAL A 422 5.58 19.11 15.29
C VAL A 422 6.18 20.49 15.11
N PHE A 423 5.88 21.46 15.97
CA PHE A 423 6.45 22.81 15.88
C PHE A 423 7.95 22.84 16.15
N ALA A 424 8.48 21.96 17.02
CA ALA A 424 9.93 21.82 17.19
C ALA A 424 10.59 21.43 15.86
N HIS A 425 10.06 20.44 15.16
CA HIS A 425 10.57 20.03 13.84
C HIS A 425 10.31 21.09 12.76
N LEU A 426 9.11 21.67 12.72
CA LEU A 426 8.70 22.70 11.76
C LEU A 426 9.62 23.92 11.87
N SER A 427 10.04 24.30 13.09
CA SER A 427 10.96 25.41 13.31
C SER A 427 12.35 25.18 12.72
N GLN A 428 12.87 23.94 12.80
CA GLN A 428 14.17 23.55 12.24
C GLN A 428 14.12 23.50 10.71
N VAL A 429 13.12 22.80 10.16
CA VAL A 429 12.96 22.66 8.71
C VAL A 429 12.71 24.02 8.05
N ARG A 430 11.87 24.87 8.66
CA ARG A 430 11.64 26.24 8.18
C ARG A 430 12.93 27.05 8.12
N ALA A 431 13.78 26.96 9.15
CA ALA A 431 15.05 27.68 9.16
C ALA A 431 15.95 27.23 7.99
N ASN A 432 16.01 25.92 7.72
CA ASN A 432 16.76 25.38 6.58
C ASN A 432 16.18 25.86 5.24
N ALA A 433 14.85 25.80 5.06
CA ALA A 433 14.18 26.28 3.86
C ALA A 433 14.50 27.75 3.57
N VAL A 434 14.40 28.61 4.58
CA VAL A 434 14.70 30.06 4.47
C VAL A 434 16.17 30.27 4.04
N VAL A 435 17.11 29.52 4.61
CA VAL A 435 18.53 29.60 4.24
C VAL A 435 18.74 29.13 2.81
N ALA A 436 18.18 27.98 2.43
CA ALA A 436 18.30 27.41 1.09
C ALA A 436 17.76 28.34 0.00
N VAL A 437 16.60 28.98 0.23
CA VAL A 437 16.04 29.98 -0.69
C VAL A 437 16.94 31.20 -0.83
N ARG A 438 17.52 31.68 0.27
CA ARG A 438 18.46 32.82 0.25
C ARG A 438 19.76 32.50 -0.48
N LEU A 439 20.28 31.29 -0.31
CA LEU A 439 21.50 30.80 -0.97
C LEU A 439 21.28 30.41 -2.44
N GLY A 440 20.04 30.31 -2.89
CA GLY A 440 19.71 29.85 -4.25
C GLY A 440 19.80 28.34 -4.43
N SER A 441 19.92 27.57 -3.35
CA SER A 441 19.89 26.10 -3.35
C SER A 441 18.47 25.59 -3.60
N ARG A 442 18.01 25.66 -4.85
CA ARG A 442 16.64 25.34 -5.25
C ARG A 442 16.17 23.95 -4.80
N ASP A 443 16.98 22.91 -5.03
CA ASP A 443 16.57 21.53 -4.72
C ASP A 443 16.47 21.29 -3.22
N GLU A 444 17.34 21.91 -2.42
CA GLU A 444 17.25 21.88 -0.95
C GLU A 444 16.01 22.62 -0.45
N ALA A 445 15.77 23.82 -0.97
CA ALA A 445 14.62 24.63 -0.61
C ALA A 445 13.29 23.91 -0.91
N ILE A 446 13.17 23.29 -2.09
CA ILE A 446 11.97 22.53 -2.46
C ILE A 446 11.76 21.34 -1.51
N ARG A 447 12.82 20.56 -1.20
CA ARG A 447 12.72 19.44 -0.27
C ARG A 447 12.27 19.87 1.13
N ASP A 448 12.82 20.97 1.65
CA ASP A 448 12.44 21.46 2.97
C ASP A 448 11.01 22.02 2.98
N LEU A 449 10.57 22.70 1.92
CA LEU A 449 9.19 23.16 1.77
C LEU A 449 8.19 22.00 1.68
N GLU A 450 8.52 20.93 0.95
CA GLU A 450 7.72 19.70 0.92
C GLU A 450 7.61 19.06 2.32
N LEU A 451 8.69 19.07 3.10
CA LEU A 451 8.68 18.58 4.46
C LEU A 451 7.86 19.48 5.40
N MET A 452 7.88 20.80 5.21
CA MET A 452 7.02 21.73 5.96
C MET A 452 5.53 21.49 5.68
N ASP A 453 5.14 21.28 4.41
CA ASP A 453 3.76 20.93 4.04
C ASP A 453 3.33 19.62 4.72
N LEU A 454 4.19 18.58 4.67
CA LEU A 454 3.93 17.30 5.33
C LEU A 454 3.74 17.45 6.85
N LEU A 455 4.59 18.22 7.52
CA LEU A 455 4.49 18.43 8.97
C LEU A 455 3.22 19.21 9.35
N THR A 456 2.85 20.22 8.56
CA THR A 456 1.62 21.01 8.79
C THR A 456 0.36 20.16 8.63
N ARG A 457 0.34 19.21 7.70
CA ARG A 457 -0.76 18.22 7.60
C ARG A 457 -0.81 17.27 8.80
N LYS A 458 0.34 16.76 9.23
CA LYS A 458 0.43 15.89 10.41
C LYS A 458 -0.04 16.58 11.68
N LEU A 459 0.15 17.90 11.77
CA LEU A 459 -0.35 18.71 12.88
C LEU A 459 -1.88 18.67 12.98
N GLN A 460 -2.59 18.94 11.87
CA GLN A 460 -4.06 18.94 11.82
C GLN A 460 -4.63 17.59 12.29
N VAL A 461 -4.09 16.49 11.77
CA VAL A 461 -4.52 15.12 12.12
C VAL A 461 -4.12 14.75 13.54
N GLY A 462 -2.91 15.11 13.96
CA GLY A 462 -2.38 14.81 15.28
C GLY A 462 -3.18 15.47 16.41
N VAL A 463 -3.71 16.67 16.19
CA VAL A 463 -4.68 17.29 17.10
C VAL A 463 -5.99 16.53 17.07
N TYR A 464 -6.58 16.33 15.88
CA TYR A 464 -7.88 15.67 15.74
C TYR A 464 -7.96 14.30 16.43
N ILE A 465 -6.92 13.46 16.30
CA ILE A 465 -6.86 12.14 16.95
C ILE A 465 -6.81 12.25 18.49
N ARG A 466 -6.24 13.32 19.04
CA ARG A 466 -6.09 13.52 20.50
C ARG A 466 -7.29 14.20 21.15
N THR A 467 -7.88 15.18 20.47
CA THR A 467 -8.95 16.03 21.02
C THR A 467 -10.33 15.65 20.51
N GLY A 468 -10.42 14.83 19.46
CA GLY A 468 -11.69 14.48 18.81
C GLY A 468 -12.28 15.59 17.93
N GLY A 469 -11.58 16.73 17.77
CA GLY A 469 -12.05 17.87 17.00
C GLY A 469 -10.94 18.89 16.73
N LEU A 470 -11.04 19.60 15.61
CA LEU A 470 -10.09 20.64 15.20
C LEU A 470 -10.80 22.01 15.17
N PRO A 471 -10.37 23.01 15.97
CA PRO A 471 -10.95 24.35 15.91
C PRO A 471 -10.87 24.93 14.50
N ALA A 472 -11.92 25.62 14.05
CA ALA A 472 -11.98 26.18 12.70
C ALA A 472 -10.85 27.18 12.43
N GLU A 473 -10.47 27.98 13.42
CA GLU A 473 -9.35 28.92 13.36
C GLU A 473 -8.01 28.20 13.17
N ALA A 474 -7.78 27.12 13.93
CA ALA A 474 -6.58 26.29 13.80
C ALA A 474 -6.53 25.59 12.43
N ARG A 475 -7.67 25.07 11.93
CA ARG A 475 -7.74 24.50 10.58
C ARG A 475 -7.32 25.53 9.53
N LYS A 476 -7.94 26.71 9.56
CA LYS A 476 -7.66 27.80 8.62
C LYS A 476 -6.20 28.26 8.67
N ALA A 477 -5.63 28.48 9.86
CA ALA A 477 -4.25 28.93 9.99
C ALA A 477 -3.23 27.89 9.45
N ALA A 478 -3.54 26.61 9.53
CA ALA A 478 -2.72 25.56 8.92
C ALA A 478 -2.88 25.52 7.39
N ASP A 479 -4.09 25.72 6.87
CA ASP A 479 -4.34 25.76 5.43
C ASP A 479 -3.67 27.01 4.80
N ASP A 480 -3.78 28.18 5.43
CA ASP A 480 -3.14 29.43 5.01
C ASP A 480 -1.59 29.30 4.97
N LEU A 481 -1.00 28.58 5.94
CA LEU A 481 0.43 28.27 5.94
C LEU A 481 0.82 27.35 4.77
N ARG A 482 0.00 26.35 4.47
CA ARG A 482 0.26 25.40 3.37
C ARG A 482 0.17 26.08 2.02
N GLU A 483 -0.81 26.95 1.82
CA GLU A 483 -0.92 27.78 0.61
C GLU A 483 0.33 28.65 0.41
N ALA A 484 0.82 29.29 1.47
CA ALA A 484 2.05 30.08 1.39
C ALA A 484 3.31 29.23 1.07
N ILE A 485 3.38 27.99 1.56
CA ILE A 485 4.46 27.04 1.24
C ILE A 485 4.39 26.63 -0.24
N GLU A 486 3.20 26.33 -0.73
CA GLU A 486 2.94 25.94 -2.12
C GLU A 486 3.29 27.06 -3.10
N ASP A 487 2.81 28.27 -2.85
CA ASP A 487 3.15 29.48 -3.62
C ASP A 487 4.67 29.65 -3.77
N LEU A 488 5.41 29.50 -2.67
CA LEU A 488 6.87 29.61 -2.71
C LEU A 488 7.50 28.47 -3.52
N ARG A 489 7.03 27.23 -3.31
CA ARG A 489 7.51 26.07 -4.06
C ARG A 489 7.32 26.25 -5.56
N ASP A 490 6.17 26.77 -5.98
CA ASP A 490 5.84 26.99 -7.40
C ASP A 490 6.72 28.08 -8.03
N LEU A 491 7.03 29.15 -7.29
CA LEU A 491 7.99 30.17 -7.71
C LEU A 491 9.39 29.58 -7.91
N LEU A 492 9.84 28.73 -6.97
CA LEU A 492 11.14 28.04 -7.09
C LEU A 492 11.13 27.06 -8.28
N LEU A 493 10.04 26.34 -8.49
CA LEU A 493 9.87 25.42 -9.62
C LEU A 493 9.90 26.14 -10.97
N ALA A 494 9.32 27.33 -11.03
CA ALA A 494 9.35 28.22 -12.18
C ALA A 494 10.70 28.94 -12.39
N GLY A 495 11.67 28.76 -11.48
CA GLY A 495 12.99 29.42 -11.54
C GLY A 495 12.96 30.89 -11.13
N LYS A 496 11.89 31.38 -10.50
CA LYS A 496 11.70 32.77 -10.08
C LYS A 496 12.23 33.01 -8.65
N LEU A 497 13.55 32.91 -8.47
CA LEU A 497 14.20 32.98 -7.15
C LEU A 497 13.97 34.30 -6.41
N ASP A 498 13.97 35.43 -7.10
CA ASP A 498 13.82 36.74 -6.45
C ASP A 498 12.40 36.95 -5.90
N GLN A 499 11.37 36.52 -6.65
CA GLN A 499 9.99 36.49 -6.15
C GLN A 499 9.84 35.52 -4.97
N GLY A 500 10.57 34.40 -5.00
CA GLY A 500 10.61 33.45 -3.88
C GLY A 500 11.17 34.08 -2.59
N LYS A 501 12.23 34.90 -2.69
CA LYS A 501 12.80 35.61 -1.54
C LYS A 501 11.82 36.59 -0.90
N GLU A 502 11.01 37.27 -1.71
CA GLU A 502 9.96 38.18 -1.22
C GLU A 502 8.85 37.43 -0.45
N ARG A 503 8.56 36.19 -0.84
CA ARG A 503 7.55 35.35 -0.18
C ARG A 503 7.97 34.76 1.16
N LEU A 504 9.25 34.80 1.52
CA LEU A 504 9.73 34.30 2.82
C LEU A 504 9.07 34.99 4.02
N LYS A 505 8.71 36.28 3.90
CA LYS A 505 8.02 37.01 4.97
C LYS A 505 6.60 36.48 5.20
N VAL A 506 5.87 36.17 4.12
CA VAL A 506 4.51 35.65 4.20
C VAL A 506 4.49 34.30 4.91
N ILE A 507 5.45 33.42 4.60
CA ILE A 507 5.59 32.13 5.28
C ILE A 507 5.86 32.31 6.77
N GLU A 508 6.69 33.29 7.15
CA GLU A 508 6.97 33.56 8.57
C GLU A 508 5.70 34.00 9.32
N ASP A 509 4.95 34.94 8.74
CA ASP A 509 3.74 35.46 9.34
C ASP A 509 2.69 34.35 9.52
N GLN A 510 2.50 33.51 8.49
CA GLN A 510 1.58 32.36 8.55
C GLN A 510 2.04 31.27 9.51
N TYR A 511 3.35 31.03 9.62
CA TYR A 511 3.90 30.08 10.58
C TYR A 511 3.61 30.51 12.02
N GLN A 512 3.78 31.80 12.34
CA GLN A 512 3.49 32.33 13.67
C GLN A 512 2.00 32.30 13.98
N ALA A 513 1.14 32.61 13.01
CA ALA A 513 -0.32 32.51 13.16
C ALA A 513 -0.75 31.06 13.45
N CYS A 514 -0.22 30.11 12.67
CA CYS A 514 -0.45 28.68 12.87
C CYS A 514 0.04 28.25 14.26
N ARG A 515 1.25 28.64 14.68
CA ARG A 515 1.76 28.28 16.01
C ARG A 515 0.87 28.75 17.15
N ARG A 516 0.37 30.00 17.09
CA ARG A 516 -0.54 30.54 18.11
C ARG A 516 -1.87 29.80 18.17
N ALA A 517 -2.39 29.35 17.03
CA ALA A 517 -3.67 28.65 16.97
C ALA A 517 -3.62 27.22 17.53
N TYR A 518 -2.45 26.56 17.49
CA TYR A 518 -2.26 25.17 17.92
C TYR A 518 -1.55 25.00 19.27
N CYS A 519 -0.77 26.00 19.67
CA CYS A 519 -0.09 26.06 20.96
C CYS A 519 -0.36 27.43 21.60
N PRO A 520 -1.60 27.64 22.12
CA PRO A 520 -2.00 28.88 22.76
C PRO A 520 -1.25 29.17 24.06
#